data_AF-A0A7V1D531-F1
#
_entry.id   AF-A0A7V1D531-F1
#
_cell.length_a   1.000
_cell.length_b   1.000
_cell.length_c   1.000
_cell.angle_alpha   90.00
_cell.angle_beta   90.00
_cell.angle_gamma   90.00
#
_symmetry.space_group_name_H-M   'P 1'
#
loop_
_entity.id
_entity.type
_entity.pdbx_description
1 polymer ?
#
loop_
_entity_poly.entity_id
_entity_poly.type
_entity_poly.pdbx_seq_one_letter_code
_entity_poly.pdbx_strand_id
1 'polypeptide(L)' 'IDHFRTSVEKGAELIRDTLRGHTTGLAQPMYVLATKIGKIPLMPDYYIVDKNEKEYTLRNYKGETTKIPNIPE' A
#
# COMPACT_ATOMS: atom_id res chain seq x y z
N ILE A 1 -19.64 4.96 21.86
CA ILE A 1 -19.30 3.91 20.86
C ILE A 1 -18.07 4.25 20.01
N ASP A 2 -17.50 5.47 20.09
CA ASP A 2 -16.48 5.93 19.13
C ASP A 2 -15.02 6.00 19.64
N HIS A 3 -14.76 5.68 20.92
CA HIS A 3 -13.46 5.91 21.55
C HIS A 3 -12.25 5.18 20.94
N PHE A 4 -12.48 4.11 20.17
CA PHE A 4 -11.41 3.29 19.57
C PHE A 4 -11.34 3.41 18.05
N ARG A 5 -12.18 4.23 17.43
CA ARG A 5 -12.12 4.42 15.98
C ARG A 5 -11.02 5.40 15.63
N THR A 6 -10.27 5.07 14.59
CA THR A 6 -9.32 5.98 13.94
C THR A 6 -9.85 6.33 12.55
N SER A 7 -9.37 7.43 11.97
CA SER A 7 -9.62 7.71 10.56
C SER A 7 -9.05 6.59 9.68
N VAL A 8 -9.64 6.43 8.50
CA VAL A 8 -9.19 5.46 7.50
C VAL A 8 -7.76 5.80 7.07
N GLU A 9 -7.47 7.09 6.94
CA GLU A 9 -6.18 7.66 6.59
C GLU A 9 -5.10 7.30 7.60
N LYS A 10 -5.43 7.32 8.90
CA LYS A 10 -4.47 6.95 9.95
C LYS A 10 -4.14 5.47 9.92
N GLY A 11 -5.12 4.61 9.63
CA GLY A 11 -4.90 3.17 9.43
C GLY A 11 -4.05 2.88 8.20
N ALA A 12 -4.31 3.60 7.10
CA ALA A 12 -3.52 3.49 5.88
C ALA A 12 -2.06 3.98 6.08
N GLU A 13 -1.86 5.08 6.81
CA GLU A 13 -0.54 5.61 7.18
C GLU A 13 0.26 4.59 7.99
N LEU A 14 -0.33 3.98 9.03
CA LEU A 14 0.33 2.97 9.85
C LEU A 14 0.85 1.79 9.01
N ILE A 15 0.03 1.31 8.09
CA ILE A 15 0.38 0.17 7.24
C ILE A 15 1.47 0.57 6.24
N ARG A 16 1.34 1.74 5.62
CA ARG A 16 2.28 2.26 4.62
C ARG A 16 3.66 2.57 5.20
N ASP A 17 3.71 3.37 6.26
CA ASP A 17 4.94 4.02 6.72
C ASP A 17 5.60 3.28 7.88
N THR A 18 4.85 2.47 8.64
CA THR A 18 5.38 1.79 9.83
C THR A 18 5.63 0.31 9.62
N LEU A 19 4.71 -0.40 8.96
CA LEU A 19 4.78 -1.86 8.86
C LEU A 19 5.39 -2.33 7.55
N ARG A 20 4.95 -1.79 6.41
CA ARG A 20 5.46 -2.22 5.11
C ARG A 20 6.89 -1.73 4.89
N GLY A 21 7.79 -2.65 4.53
CA GLY A 21 9.22 -2.36 4.36
C GLY A 21 10.06 -2.52 5.63
N HIS A 22 9.41 -2.61 6.79
CA HIS A 22 10.03 -2.86 8.09
C HIS A 22 9.81 -4.29 8.60
N THR A 23 8.82 -5.02 8.06
CA THR A 23 8.56 -6.43 8.37
C THR A 23 8.99 -7.36 7.22
N THR A 24 9.09 -8.67 7.50
CA THR A 24 9.35 -9.68 6.48
C THR A 24 8.20 -9.76 5.46
N GLY A 25 8.48 -10.23 4.24
CA GLY A 25 7.49 -10.24 3.16
C GLY A 25 6.20 -11.01 3.48
N LEU A 26 6.28 -12.07 4.29
CA LEU A 26 5.11 -12.84 4.74
C LEU A 26 4.33 -12.17 5.88
N ALA A 27 4.97 -11.24 6.60
CA ALA A 27 4.37 -10.50 7.70
C ALA A 27 3.83 -9.12 7.25
N GLN A 28 3.39 -9.01 6.00
CA GLN A 28 2.71 -7.81 5.50
C GLN A 28 1.20 -7.90 5.72
N PRO A 29 0.63 -7.13 6.67
CA PRO A 29 -0.82 -7.08 6.83
C PRO A 29 -1.48 -6.30 5.68
N MET A 30 -2.69 -6.73 5.30
CA MET A 30 -3.59 -5.92 4.50
C MET A 30 -4.45 -5.05 5.42
N TYR A 31 -4.53 -3.75 5.12
CA TYR A 31 -5.51 -2.89 5.77
C TYR A 31 -6.89 -3.19 5.19
N VAL A 32 -7.86 -3.51 6.05
CA VAL A 32 -9.19 -3.96 5.60
C VAL A 32 -10.26 -3.25 6.41
N LEU A 33 -11.21 -2.62 5.71
CA LEU A 33 -12.43 -2.09 6.33
C LEU A 33 -13.50 -3.17 6.37
N ALA A 34 -13.99 -3.45 7.58
CA ALA A 34 -15.16 -4.29 7.78
C ALA A 34 -16.43 -3.45 7.57
N THR A 35 -17.17 -3.76 6.52
CA THR A 35 -18.41 -3.05 6.14
C THR A 35 -19.59 -4.00 6.13
N LYS A 36 -20.82 -3.46 6.01
CA LYS A 36 -22.04 -4.27 5.89
C LYS A 36 -22.08 -5.13 4.62
N ILE A 37 -21.32 -4.77 3.59
CA ILE A 37 -21.23 -5.52 2.32
C ILE A 37 -20.01 -6.45 2.28
N GLY A 38 -19.30 -6.60 3.39
CA GLY A 38 -18.13 -7.46 3.51
C GLY A 38 -16.84 -6.68 3.80
N LYS A 39 -15.72 -7.37 3.61
CA LYS A 39 -14.36 -6.89 3.89
C LYS A 39 -13.79 -6.21 2.65
N ILE A 40 -13.48 -4.93 2.74
CA ILE A 40 -12.90 -4.15 1.63
C ILE A 40 -11.42 -3.89 1.94
N PRO A 41 -10.47 -4.51 1.20
CA PRO A 41 -9.06 -4.23 1.38
C PRO A 41 -8.73 -2.85 0.81
N LEU A 42 -8.01 -2.06 1.61
CA LEU A 42 -7.40 -0.81 1.19
C LEU A 42 -5.94 -1.07 0.90
N MET A 43 -5.65 -1.36 -0.36
CA MET A 43 -4.28 -1.38 -0.85
C MET A 43 -3.84 0.05 -1.14
N PRO A 44 -2.71 0.51 -0.60
CA PRO A 44 -2.27 1.85 -0.89
C PRO A 44 -1.46 1.82 -2.20
N ASP A 45 -1.91 2.59 -3.20
CA ASP A 45 -1.46 2.62 -4.61
C ASP A 45 -0.13 3.41 -4.82
N TYR A 46 0.72 3.49 -3.80
CA TYR A 46 1.88 4.41 -3.81
C TYR A 46 3.15 3.80 -4.39
N TYR A 47 3.16 2.51 -4.70
CA TYR A 47 4.37 1.88 -5.23
C TYR A 47 4.60 2.26 -6.67
N ILE A 48 3.56 2.41 -7.48
CA ILE A 48 3.67 2.79 -8.88
C ILE A 48 3.50 4.30 -8.94
N VAL A 49 4.59 5.01 -9.21
CA VAL A 49 4.59 6.47 -9.35
C VAL A 49 4.21 6.87 -10.77
N ASP A 50 4.69 6.09 -11.74
CA ASP A 50 4.43 6.31 -13.15
C ASP A 50 4.45 4.98 -13.90
N LYS A 51 3.68 4.90 -14.98
CA LYS A 51 3.62 3.75 -15.87
C LYS A 51 3.59 4.23 -17.31
N ASN A 52 4.51 3.73 -18.12
CA ASN A 52 4.48 3.90 -19.57
C ASN A 52 4.63 2.55 -20.29
N GLU A 53 4.61 2.56 -21.63
CA GLU A 53 4.68 1.36 -22.46
C GLU A 53 6.01 0.60 -22.33
N LYS A 54 7.07 1.24 -21.84
CA LYS A 54 8.43 0.67 -21.77
C LYS A 54 8.87 0.32 -20.36
N GLU A 55 8.41 1.05 -19.35
CA GLU A 55 8.87 0.92 -17.98
C GLU A 55 7.82 1.35 -16.94
N TYR A 56 7.94 0.79 -15.74
CA TYR A 56 7.29 1.26 -14.53
C TYR A 56 8.29 2.02 -13.66
N THR A 57 7.88 3.17 -13.14
CA THR A 57 8.61 3.86 -12.07
C THR A 57 8.00 3.47 -10.73
N LEU A 58 8.79 2.80 -9.91
CA LEU A 58 8.38 2.33 -8.59
C LEU A 58 9.03 3.14 -7.48
N ARG A 59 8.33 3.37 -6.36
CA ARG A 59 8.87 3.98 -5.14
C ARG A 59 8.76 3.04 -3.95
N ASN A 60 9.87 2.86 -3.23
CA ASN A 60 9.90 2.04 -2.01
C ASN A 60 9.45 2.84 -0.77
N TYR A 61 9.39 2.17 0.39
CA TYR A 61 9.02 2.79 1.67
C TYR A 61 10.01 3.87 2.16
N LYS A 62 11.27 3.84 1.69
CA LYS A 62 12.29 4.86 1.99
C LYS A 62 12.20 6.08 1.05
N GLY A 63 11.26 6.07 0.10
CA GLY A 63 11.12 7.12 -0.90
C GLY A 63 12.08 6.99 -2.09
N GLU A 64 12.89 5.93 -2.16
CA GLU A 64 13.79 5.68 -3.29
C GLU A 64 12.99 5.18 -4.49
N THR A 65 13.33 5.70 -5.67
CA THR A 65 12.68 5.32 -6.93
C THR A 65 13.54 4.37 -7.74
N THR A 66 12.93 3.36 -8.34
CA THR A 66 13.57 2.45 -9.29
C THR A 66 12.70 2.26 -10.53
N LYS A 67 13.32 1.88 -11.64
CA LYS A 67 12.66 1.64 -12.92
C LYS A 67 12.75 0.17 -13.27
N ILE A 68 11.62 -0.43 -13.63
CA ILE A 68 11.58 -1.82 -14.13
C ILE A 68 10.98 -1.83 -15.53
N PRO A 69 11.49 -2.66 -16.47
CA PRO A 69 10.92 -2.75 -17.80
C PRO A 69 9.47 -3.23 -17.73
N ASN A 70 8.59 -2.60 -18.51
CA ASN A 70 7.22 -3.05 -18.69
C ASN A 70 7.24 -4.22 -19.68
N ILE A 71 6.80 -5.38 -19.23
CA ILE A 71 6.67 -6.58 -20.06
C ILE A 71 5.20 -6.62 -20.52
N PRO A 72 4.90 -6.29 -21.79
CA PRO A 72 3.55 -6.45 -22.30
C PRO A 72 3.14 -7.93 -22.28
N GLU A 73 1.85 -8.19 -22.04
CA GLU A 73 1.24 -9.54 -22.09
C GLU A 73 1.43 -10.22 -23.46
#